data_AF-A0A7Y3M634-F1
#
_entry.id   AF-A0A7Y3M634-F1
#
_cell.length_a   1.000
_cell.length_b   1.000
_cell.length_c   1.000
_cell.angle_alpha   90.00
_cell.angle_beta   90.00
_cell.angle_gamma   90.00
#
_symmetry.space_group_name_H-M   'P 1'
#
loop_
_entity.id
_entity.type
_entity.pdbx_description
1 polymer ?
#
loop_
_entity_poly.entity_id
_entity_poly.type
_entity_poly.pdbx_seq_one_letter_code
_entity_poly.pdbx_strand_id
1 'polypeptide(L)' 'MEHFIVSARKYRPVTFKDVVGQEAITNTLLNAIENDHLAQALLFTGPRG' A
#
# COMPACT_ATOMS: atom_id res chain seq x y z
N MET A 1 22.90 -3.20 -21.69
CA MET A 1 21.59 -2.61 -22.04
C MET A 1 21.03 -2.01 -20.76
N GLU A 2 20.86 -0.69 -20.70
CA GLU A 2 20.19 -0.06 -19.55
C GLU A 2 18.76 -0.60 -19.45
N HIS A 3 18.37 -0.96 -18.23
CA HIS A 3 17.06 -1.53 -17.97
C HIS A 3 16.02 -0.40 -17.99
N PHE A 4 15.34 -0.24 -19.12
CA PHE A 4 14.27 0.75 -19.25
C PHE A 4 13.10 0.38 -18.34
N ILE A 5 12.83 1.21 -17.32
CA ILE A 5 11.71 1.05 -16.39
C ILE A 5 10.79 2.26 -16.52
N VAL A 6 9.50 1.99 -16.75
CA VAL A 6 8.45 3.01 -16.75
C VAL A 6 8.26 3.62 -15.35
N SER A 7 8.03 4.93 -15.27
CA SER A 7 7.93 5.67 -13.99
C SER A 7 6.90 5.06 -13.03
N ALA A 8 5.74 4.62 -13.53
CA ALA A 8 4.71 3.99 -12.71
C ALA A 8 5.16 2.71 -12.00
N ARG A 9 6.16 2.01 -12.55
CA ARG A 9 6.81 0.86 -11.88
C ARG A 9 7.96 1.32 -10.99
N LYS A 10 8.74 2.31 -11.43
CA LYS A 10 9.88 2.86 -10.67
C LYS A 10 9.46 3.40 -9.30
N TYR A 11 8.29 4.03 -9.21
CA TYR A 11 7.78 4.66 -8.00
C TYR A 11 6.63 3.90 -7.33
N ARG A 12 6.42 2.62 -7.67
CA ARG A 12 5.40 1.82 -6.99
C ARG A 12 5.81 1.66 -5.51
N PRO A 13 4.96 2.07 -4.54
CA PRO A 13 5.24 1.88 -3.13
C PRO A 13 5.57 0.43 -2.80
N VAL A 14 6.63 0.20 -2.03
CA VAL A 14 7.05 -1.14 -1.57
C VAL A 14 6.78 -1.36 -0.09
N THR A 15 6.72 -0.28 0.69
CA THR A 15 6.33 -0.30 2.10
C THR A 15 5.10 0.58 2.35
N PHE A 16 4.42 0.39 3.48
CA PHE A 16 3.32 1.26 3.91
C PHE A 16 3.77 2.73 4.11
N LYS A 17 5.05 2.97 4.41
CA LYS A 17 5.59 4.34 4.57
C LYS A 17 5.70 5.09 3.26
N ASP A 18 5.78 4.38 2.13
CA ASP A 18 5.88 4.98 0.79
C ASP A 18 4.50 5.33 0.22
N VAL A 19 3.41 4.94 0.89
CA VAL A 19 2.02 5.26 0.51
C VAL A 19 1.71 6.70 0.90
N VAL A 20 1.25 7.50 -0.06
CA VAL A 20 0.99 8.92 0.13
C VAL A 20 -0.50 9.17 0.40
N GLY A 21 -0.80 9.95 1.45
CA GLY A 21 -2.13 10.50 1.71
C GLY A 21 -3.16 9.57 2.38
N GLN A 22 -2.80 8.32 2.68
CA GLN A 22 -3.71 7.30 3.25
C GLN A 22 -3.25 6.79 4.63
N GLU A 23 -2.82 7.70 5.50
CA GLU A 23 -2.21 7.35 6.80
C GLU A 23 -3.15 6.53 7.70
N ALA A 24 -4.44 6.88 7.75
CA ALA A 24 -5.41 6.16 8.58
C ALA A 24 -5.50 4.68 8.18
N ILE A 25 -5.57 4.39 6.88
CA ILE A 25 -5.69 3.03 6.35
C ILE A 25 -4.39 2.26 6.57
N THR A 26 -3.24 2.86 6.26
CA THR A 26 -1.94 2.20 6.44
C THR A 26 -1.70 1.84 7.90
N ASN A 27 -2.07 2.72 8.85
CA ASN A 27 -1.94 2.46 10.28
C ASN A 27 -2.87 1.34 10.75
N THR A 28 -4.12 1.32 10.30
CA THR A 28 -5.04 0.22 10.62
C THR A 28 -4.51 -1.12 10.13
N LEU A 29 -3.99 -1.20 8.90
CA LEU A 29 -3.43 -2.43 8.35
C LEU A 29 -2.14 -2.86 9.06
N LEU A 30 -1.25 -1.92 9.37
CA LEU A 30 -0.04 -2.18 10.17
C LEU A 30 -0.39 -2.77 11.53
N ASN A 31 -1.29 -2.12 12.25
CA ASN A 31 -1.73 -2.59 13.57
C ASN A 31 -2.39 -3.97 13.50
N ALA A 32 -3.20 -4.23 12.48
CA ALA A 32 -3.83 -5.54 12.29
C ALA A 32 -2.79 -6.65 12.08
N ILE A 33 -1.71 -6.38 11.34
CA ILE A 33 -0.59 -7.32 11.15
C ILE A 33 0.19 -7.51 12.44
N GLU A 34 0.54 -6.43 13.14
CA GLU A 34 1.32 -6.47 14.39
C GLU A 34 0.62 -7.24 15.51
N ASN A 35 -0.72 -7.20 15.53
CA ASN A 35 -1.54 -7.87 16.54
C ASN A 35 -2.08 -9.25 16.08
N ASP A 36 -1.61 -9.77 14.94
CA ASP A 36 -2.09 -11.03 14.32
C ASP A 36 -3.64 -11.07 14.18
N HIS A 37 -4.23 -9.91 13.91
CA HIS A 37 -5.67 -9.71 13.82
C HIS A 37 -6.06 -9.32 12.40
N LEU A 38 -5.71 -10.18 11.44
CA LEU A 38 -6.06 -9.99 10.04
C LEU A 38 -7.54 -10.35 9.79
N ALA A 39 -8.27 -9.42 9.19
CA ALA A 39 -9.64 -9.68 8.74
C ALA A 39 -9.66 -10.74 7.63
N GLN A 40 -10.71 -11.55 7.60
CA GLN A 40 -10.91 -12.56 6.55
C GLN A 40 -11.09 -11.94 5.15
N ALA A 41 -11.63 -10.73 5.08
CA ALA A 41 -11.82 -9.98 3.85
C ALA A 41 -11.62 -8.48 4.07
N LEU A 42 -11.06 -7.80 3.06
CA LEU A 42 -10.82 -6.36 3.03
C LEU A 42 -11.51 -5.77 1.80
N LEU A 43 -12.38 -4.80 1.99
CA LEU A 43 -13.03 -4.05 0.92
C LEU A 43 -12.42 -2.64 0.84
N PHE A 44 -11.82 -2.31 -0.29
CA PHE A 44 -11.30 -0.97 -0.58
C PHE A 44 -12.23 -0.24 -1.54
N THR A 45 -12.59 0.99 -1.20
CA THR A 45 -13.50 1.83 -2.01
C THR A 45 -12.85 3.17 -2.33
N GLY A 46 -13.05 3.67 -3.54
CA GLY A 46 -12.52 4.97 -3.97
C GLY A 46 -12.51 5.11 -5.50
N PRO A 47 -12.22 6.31 -6.04
CA PRO A 47 -11.96 6.48 -7.46
C PRO A 47 -10.72 5.69 -7.89
N ARG A 48 -10.53 5.50 -9.21
CA ARG A 48 -9.33 4.82 -9.72
C ARG A 48 -8.10 5.72 -9.55
N GLY A 49 -6.96 5.05 -9.32
CA GLY A 49 -5.65 5.72 -9.13
C GLY A 49 -5.53 6.35 -7.76
#